data_AF-A0A955RGJ1-F1
#
_entry.id   AF-A0A955RGJ1-F1
#
_cell.length_a   1.000
_cell.length_b   1.000
_cell.length_c   1.000
_cell.angle_alpha   90.00
_cell.angle_beta   90.00
_cell.angle_gamma   90.00
#
_symmetry.space_group_name_H-M   'P 1'
#
loop_
_entity.id
_entity.type
_entity.pdbx_description
1 polymer ?
#
loop_
_entity_poly.entity_id
_entity_poly.type
_entity_poly.pdbx_seq_one_letter_code
_entity_poly.pdbx_strand_id
1 'polypeptide(L)'
;MITLLTAAALAQDYAFPSAADHASFYPTAYVDHGGVTDWNCANLTYAGHHGNDFGVGGFTGMDAGRTITAAADGVVSAAHDGEFDRCTSGTCAGGGGFGNYV
;
A
#
# COMPACT_ATOMS: atom_id res chain seq x y z
N MET A 1 0.87 2.22 42.83
CA MET A 1 -0.26 1.97 41.91
C MET A 1 0.11 2.61 40.58
N ILE A 2 0.34 1.80 39.53
CA ILE A 2 0.58 2.30 38.18
C ILE A 2 -0.78 2.25 37.47
N THR A 3 -1.30 3.41 37.09
CA THR A 3 -2.52 3.53 36.30
C THR A 3 -2.16 3.32 34.83
N LEU A 4 -2.57 2.19 34.24
CA LEU A 4 -2.54 2.04 32.79
C LEU A 4 -3.67 2.90 32.20
N LEU A 5 -3.34 3.94 31.45
CA LEU A 5 -4.30 4.57 30.55
C LEU A 5 -4.46 3.67 29.32
N THR A 6 -5.63 3.08 29.13
CA THR A 6 -6.06 2.56 27.84
C THR A 6 -6.26 3.74 26.89
N ALA A 7 -5.32 3.95 25.97
CA ALA A 7 -5.53 4.84 24.85
C ALA A 7 -6.64 4.23 23.97
N ALA A 8 -7.79 4.89 23.90
CA ALA A 8 -8.76 4.60 22.85
C ALA A 8 -8.09 4.94 21.52
N ALA A 9 -7.97 3.97 20.61
CA ALA A 9 -7.64 4.27 19.23
C ALA A 9 -8.79 5.11 18.67
N LEU A 10 -8.56 6.42 18.52
CA LEU A 10 -9.54 7.29 17.89
C LEU A 10 -9.60 6.93 16.41
N ALA A 11 -10.83 6.84 15.87
CA ALA A 11 -11.00 6.86 14.42
C ALA A 11 -10.36 8.15 13.89
N GLN A 12 -9.43 8.01 12.94
CA GLN A 12 -8.77 9.14 12.29
C GLN A 12 -9.01 9.06 10.80
N ASP A 13 -9.16 10.23 10.18
CA ASP A 13 -9.22 10.34 8.73
C ASP A 13 -7.81 10.15 8.18
N TYR A 14 -7.71 9.33 7.14
CA TYR A 14 -6.48 9.13 6.39
C TYR A 14 -6.61 9.80 5.04
N ALA A 15 -5.57 10.54 4.64
CA ALA A 15 -5.43 11.00 3.27
C ALA A 15 -5.04 9.83 2.35
N PHE A 16 -5.45 9.90 1.09
CA PHE A 16 -4.88 9.04 0.07
C PHE A 16 -3.39 9.37 -0.11
N PRO A 17 -2.45 8.40 -0.05
CA PRO A 17 -1.02 8.65 0.08
C PRO A 17 -0.35 9.01 -1.26
N SER A 18 -0.87 10.02 -1.94
CA SER A 18 -0.23 10.64 -3.10
C SER A 18 -0.36 12.16 -3.04
N ALA A 19 0.41 12.86 -3.85
CA ALA A 19 0.34 14.32 -3.98
C ALA A 19 -0.91 14.71 -4.79
N ALA A 20 -0.79 15.62 -5.76
CA ALA A 20 -1.94 16.04 -6.59
C ALA A 20 -2.24 15.08 -7.76
N ASP A 21 -1.47 14.01 -7.94
CA ASP A 21 -1.47 13.11 -9.10
C ASP A 21 -2.35 11.86 -8.94
N HIS A 22 -3.42 11.95 -8.14
CA HIS A 22 -4.31 10.83 -7.77
C HIS A 22 -4.78 10.00 -8.96
N ALA A 23 -5.04 10.65 -10.10
CA ALA A 23 -5.51 9.99 -11.33
C ALA A 23 -4.50 8.99 -11.93
N SER A 24 -3.23 9.05 -11.52
CA SER A 24 -2.19 8.11 -11.96
C SER A 24 -2.19 6.81 -11.16
N PHE A 25 -2.99 6.73 -10.08
CA PHE A 25 -3.10 5.58 -9.21
C PHE A 25 -4.44 4.87 -9.44
N TYR A 26 -4.42 3.55 -9.52
CA TYR A 26 -5.63 2.74 -9.64
C TYR A 26 -5.54 1.51 -8.75
N PRO A 27 -6.62 1.11 -8.08
CA PRO A 27 -6.59 -0.04 -7.18
C PRO A 27 -6.32 -1.32 -7.97
N THR A 28 -5.35 -2.11 -7.51
CA THR A 28 -5.02 -3.44 -8.06
C THR A 28 -5.33 -4.56 -7.06
N ALA A 29 -5.33 -4.24 -5.77
CA ALA A 29 -5.84 -5.10 -4.71
C ALA A 29 -6.41 -4.24 -3.57
N TYR A 30 -7.48 -4.71 -2.95
CA TYR A 30 -8.16 -4.07 -1.85
C TYR A 30 -8.39 -5.08 -0.73
N VAL A 31 -8.19 -4.67 0.52
CA VAL A 31 -8.49 -5.51 1.68
C VAL A 31 -9.82 -5.07 2.28
N ASP A 32 -10.77 -6.00 2.29
CA ASP A 32 -11.98 -5.92 3.07
C ASP A 32 -11.91 -6.93 4.22
N HIS A 33 -12.13 -6.45 5.44
CA HIS A 33 -12.20 -7.32 6.62
C HIS A 33 -13.48 -8.18 6.67
N GLY A 34 -14.42 -7.97 5.74
CA GLY A 34 -15.63 -8.78 5.57
C GLY A 34 -15.43 -10.11 4.83
N GLY A 35 -14.26 -10.36 4.21
CA GLY A 35 -13.98 -11.61 3.48
C GLY A 35 -13.09 -11.42 2.24
N VAL A 36 -13.15 -12.36 1.30
CA VAL A 36 -12.42 -12.29 0.01
C VAL A 36 -13.26 -11.53 -1.02
N THR A 37 -13.72 -10.33 -0.66
CA THR A 37 -14.49 -9.43 -1.51
C THR A 37 -13.85 -8.04 -1.44
N ASP A 38 -13.79 -7.29 -2.53
CA ASP A 38 -13.40 -5.86 -2.44
C ASP A 38 -14.59 -4.96 -2.07
N TRP A 39 -14.35 -3.64 -1.92
CA TRP A 39 -15.37 -2.66 -1.53
C TRP A 39 -16.60 -2.61 -2.46
N ASN A 40 -16.49 -3.12 -3.69
CA ASN A 40 -17.56 -3.21 -4.67
C ASN A 40 -18.01 -4.66 -4.92
N CYS A 41 -17.78 -5.55 -3.95
CA CYS A 41 -18.12 -6.97 -4.00
C CYS A 41 -17.48 -7.73 -5.18
N ALA A 42 -16.36 -7.25 -5.71
CA ALA A 42 -15.58 -7.96 -6.73
C ALA A 42 -14.39 -8.70 -6.08
N ASN A 43 -13.44 -9.17 -6.90
CA ASN A 43 -12.40 -10.12 -6.50
C ASN A 43 -10.99 -9.51 -6.59
N LEU A 44 -10.84 -8.18 -6.53
CA LEU A 44 -9.52 -7.53 -6.49
C LEU A 44 -8.93 -7.64 -5.08
N THR A 45 -8.67 -8.86 -4.62
CA THR A 45 -8.08 -9.14 -3.31
C THR A 45 -7.38 -10.51 -3.36
N TYR A 46 -6.38 -10.74 -2.51
CA TYR A 46 -5.70 -12.03 -2.42
C TYR A 46 -5.43 -12.42 -0.96
N ALA A 47 -5.36 -13.73 -0.72
CA ALA A 47 -5.28 -14.29 0.63
C ALA A 47 -4.00 -13.88 1.36
N GLY A 48 -4.15 -13.44 2.62
CA GLY A 48 -3.03 -12.99 3.46
C GLY A 48 -2.57 -11.56 3.20
N HIS A 49 -3.27 -10.81 2.33
CA HIS A 49 -3.04 -9.38 2.17
C HIS A 49 -3.75 -8.59 3.29
N HIS A 50 -3.04 -7.63 3.89
CA HIS A 50 -3.55 -6.81 5.01
C HIS A 50 -3.54 -5.31 4.67
N GLY A 51 -3.25 -4.93 3.41
CA GLY A 51 -3.20 -3.54 2.94
C GLY A 51 -3.97 -3.33 1.62
N ASN A 52 -3.77 -2.18 0.98
CA ASN A 52 -4.33 -1.88 -0.35
C ASN A 52 -3.19 -1.63 -1.33
N ASP A 53 -3.31 -2.16 -2.55
CA ASP A 53 -2.34 -1.98 -3.62
C ASP A 53 -2.89 -1.02 -4.67
N PHE A 54 -2.06 -0.08 -5.10
CA PHE A 54 -2.37 0.88 -6.15
C PHE A 54 -1.31 0.83 -7.24
N GLY A 55 -1.72 0.48 -8.47
CA GLY A 55 -0.86 0.53 -9.65
C GLY A 55 -0.57 1.97 -10.06
N VAL A 56 0.65 2.21 -10.57
CA VAL A 56 1.16 3.57 -10.89
C VAL A 56 1.34 3.85 -12.39
N GLY A 57 0.90 2.93 -13.25
CA GLY A 57 1.05 3.01 -14.71
C GLY A 57 2.27 2.26 -15.28
N GLY A 58 2.69 1.17 -14.62
CA GLY A 58 3.81 0.34 -15.05
C GLY A 58 5.17 1.05 -15.07
N PHE A 59 6.13 0.56 -15.85
CA PHE A 59 7.50 1.12 -15.86
C PHE A 59 7.56 2.57 -16.33
N THR A 60 6.74 2.96 -17.31
CA THR A 60 6.60 4.35 -17.74
C THR A 60 6.07 5.24 -16.61
N GLY A 61 5.12 4.73 -15.82
CA GLY A 61 4.59 5.44 -14.67
C GLY A 61 5.63 5.62 -13.55
N MET A 62 6.48 4.60 -13.32
CA MET A 62 7.62 4.70 -12.41
C MET A 62 8.64 5.75 -12.90
N ASP A 63 8.99 5.74 -14.19
CA ASP A 63 9.93 6.70 -14.79
C ASP A 63 9.43 8.15 -14.71
N ALA A 64 8.11 8.34 -14.83
CA ALA A 64 7.50 9.66 -14.69
C ALA A 64 7.58 10.21 -13.25
N GLY A 65 7.93 9.36 -12.28
CA GLY A 65 7.93 9.70 -10.86
C GLY A 65 6.51 9.77 -10.28
N ARG A 66 6.40 9.36 -9.02
CA ARG A 66 5.17 9.45 -8.22
C ARG A 66 5.52 10.00 -6.85
N THR A 67 4.85 11.08 -6.46
CA THR A 67 5.09 11.67 -5.14
C THR A 67 4.17 11.00 -4.14
N ILE A 68 4.75 10.24 -3.21
CA ILE A 68 4.03 9.61 -2.11
C ILE A 68 4.05 10.55 -0.89
N THR A 69 2.90 10.71 -0.25
CA THR A 69 2.71 11.52 0.95
C THR A 69 2.30 10.63 2.12
N ALA A 70 2.56 11.07 3.35
CA ALA A 70 2.08 10.37 4.53
C ALA A 70 0.56 10.46 4.61
N ALA A 71 -0.12 9.33 4.86
CA ALA A 71 -1.57 9.30 5.00
C ALA A 71 -2.07 10.04 6.27
N ALA A 72 -1.22 10.16 7.28
CA ALA A 72 -1.45 10.91 8.52
C ALA A 72 -0.10 11.32 9.13
N ASP A 73 -0.11 12.25 10.07
CA ASP A 73 1.07 12.64 10.83
C ASP A 73 1.61 11.47 11.67
N GLY A 74 2.93 11.40 11.82
CA GLY A 74 3.57 10.33 12.59
C GLY A 74 5.09 10.45 12.65
N VAL A 75 5.74 9.39 13.12
CA VAL A 75 7.20 9.27 13.19
C VAL A 75 7.62 8.05 12.37
N VAL A 76 8.59 8.24 11.47
CA VAL A 76 9.18 7.15 10.71
C VAL A 76 9.92 6.22 11.67
N SER A 77 9.47 4.97 11.77
CA SER A 77 10.10 3.93 12.60
C SER A 77 11.05 3.03 11.84
N ALA A 78 10.87 2.90 10.52
CA ALA A 78 11.70 2.10 9.63
C ALA A 78 11.69 2.68 8.21
N ALA A 79 12.82 2.56 7.52
CA ALA A 79 12.96 2.79 6.09
C ALA A 79 13.90 1.71 5.53
N HIS A 80 13.52 1.11 4.41
CA HIS A 80 14.28 0.07 3.74
C HIS A 80 14.33 0.37 2.25
N ASP A 81 15.48 0.11 1.65
CA ASP A 81 15.75 0.23 0.21
C ASP A 81 16.60 -0.99 -0.20
N GLY A 82 16.64 -1.30 -1.49
CA GLY A 82 17.38 -2.45 -2.04
C GLY A 82 16.51 -3.46 -2.80
N GLU A 83 15.20 -3.32 -2.75
CA GLU A 83 14.27 -4.05 -3.62
C GLU A 83 14.29 -3.47 -5.04
N PHE A 84 14.52 -4.33 -6.04
CA PHE A 84 14.59 -3.88 -7.43
C PHE A 84 13.18 -3.74 -8.03
N ASP A 85 12.72 -2.50 -8.25
CA ASP A 85 11.37 -2.17 -8.73
C ASP A 85 11.01 -2.73 -10.11
N ARG A 86 12.01 -3.05 -10.94
CA ARG A 86 11.83 -3.53 -12.32
C ARG A 86 12.02 -5.02 -12.49
N CYS A 87 11.87 -5.76 -11.41
CA CYS A 87 11.92 -7.20 -11.45
C CYS A 87 10.75 -7.78 -12.24
N THR A 88 11.01 -8.48 -13.34
CA THR A 88 9.98 -9.20 -14.11
C THR A 88 10.07 -10.72 -13.95
N SER A 89 11.10 -11.21 -13.24
CA SER A 89 11.38 -12.65 -13.11
C SER A 89 10.71 -13.31 -11.91
N GLY A 90 10.17 -12.53 -10.96
CA GLY A 90 9.63 -13.05 -9.71
C GLY A 90 10.69 -13.55 -8.71
N THR A 91 11.98 -13.41 -9.01
CA THR A 91 13.09 -13.97 -8.21
C THR A 91 13.97 -12.92 -7.53
N CYS A 92 13.61 -11.64 -7.65
CA CYS A 92 14.37 -10.57 -7.01
C CYS A 92 14.13 -10.53 -5.49
N ALA A 93 15.00 -9.83 -4.78
CA ALA A 93 14.80 -9.54 -3.37
C ALA A 93 13.55 -8.70 -3.16
N GLY A 94 12.82 -8.97 -2.06
CA GLY A 94 11.57 -8.29 -1.73
C GLY A 94 10.32 -9.06 -2.19
N GLY A 95 9.27 -9.03 -1.37
CA GLY A 95 7.91 -9.38 -1.81
C GLY A 95 7.59 -10.87 -1.99
N GLY A 96 8.44 -11.82 -1.59
CA GLY A 96 8.10 -13.25 -1.61
C GLY A 96 7.75 -13.81 -3.00
N GLY A 97 8.24 -13.17 -4.07
CA GLY A 97 7.90 -13.50 -5.45
C GLY A 97 6.60 -12.88 -5.97
N PHE A 98 5.97 -11.97 -5.22
CA PHE A 98 4.81 -11.16 -5.61
C PHE A 98 5.20 -9.72 -6.01
N GLY A 99 6.49 -9.39 -6.04
CA GLY A 99 6.96 -8.08 -6.45
C GLY A 99 6.62 -7.75 -7.89
N ASN A 100 6.04 -6.56 -8.10
CA ASN A 100 5.87 -5.80 -9.34
C ASN A 100 5.93 -6.58 -10.67
N TYR A 101 5.05 -7.57 -10.86
CA TYR A 101 4.74 -8.04 -12.21
C TYR A 101 3.91 -6.95 -12.88
N VAL A 102 4.58 -6.10 -13.65
CA VAL A 102 3.89 -5.20 -14.57
C VAL A 102 3.39 -6.00 -15.77
#